data_AF-A0A174U5A4-F1
#
_entry.id   AF-A0A174U5A4-F1
#
_cell.length_a   1.000
_cell.length_b   1.000
_cell.length_c   1.000
_cell.angle_alpha   90.00
_cell.angle_beta   90.00
_cell.angle_gamma   90.00
#
_symmetry.space_group_name_H-M   'P 1'
#
loop_
_entity.id
_entity.type
_entity.pdbx_description
1 polymer ?
#
loop_
_entity_poly.entity_id
_entity_poly.type
_entity_poly.pdbx_seq_one_letter_code
_entity_poly.pdbx_strand_id
1 'polypeptide(L)'
;MMTVNEVSKLTGVSIRTLQYYDTIGLLKPIEHTESGYRLYDDTSLERLQQILLFKELEFPLKEIKKIIDAPNFDRNKALEQQIELLTMKKEHLENLISFARGIKGIGVKYMDFKVFDTTKIDEYSKRAKEQWGQTSEYKEFEEKTKNWTKDDEATVANEFMQLFVEFGQMKEMDPEDEQVQLQVRKLQDYITDHFYTCSDKILCGLGRMYAGGGELTENIDDVGGVGTAEFASKAIDTFYMSRR
;
A
#
# COMPACT_ATOMS: atom_id res chain seq x y z
N MET A 1 -25.54 11.10 -23.03
CA MET A 1 -25.12 12.12 -22.05
C MET A 1 -26.22 12.35 -21.04
N MET A 2 -25.86 12.60 -19.79
CA MET A 2 -26.75 12.80 -18.65
C MET A 2 -26.45 14.14 -18.00
N THR A 3 -27.50 14.86 -17.61
CA THR A 3 -27.40 16.06 -16.77
C THR A 3 -26.97 15.71 -15.35
N VAL A 4 -26.42 16.68 -14.62
CA VAL A 4 -26.07 16.51 -13.20
C VAL A 4 -27.24 15.98 -12.34
N ASN A 5 -28.48 16.34 -12.68
CA ASN A 5 -29.67 15.85 -11.98
C ASN A 5 -29.93 14.37 -12.23
N GLU A 6 -29.74 13.91 -13.47
CA GLU A 6 -29.90 12.51 -13.84
C GLU A 6 -28.79 11.65 -13.23
N VAL A 7 -27.54 12.13 -13.25
CA VAL A 7 -26.41 11.44 -12.60
C VAL A 7 -26.65 11.33 -11.09
N SER A 8 -27.13 12.40 -10.46
CA SER A 8 -27.46 12.39 -9.02
C SER A 8 -28.54 11.36 -8.69
N LYS A 9 -29.60 11.29 -9.49
CA LYS A 9 -30.66 10.29 -9.33
C LYS A 9 -30.17 8.85 -9.55
N LEU A 10 -29.31 8.64 -10.53
CA LEU A 10 -28.77 7.31 -10.85
C LEU A 10 -27.84 6.79 -9.75
N THR A 11 -26.96 7.65 -9.24
CA THR A 11 -25.85 7.24 -8.36
C THR A 11 -26.13 7.47 -6.87
N GLY A 12 -27.17 8.22 -6.53
CA GLY A 12 -27.44 8.66 -5.16
C GLY A 12 -26.48 9.75 -4.66
N VAL A 13 -25.48 10.15 -5.46
CA VAL A 13 -24.55 11.22 -5.10
C VAL A 13 -25.26 12.56 -5.21
N SER A 14 -25.18 13.39 -4.17
CA SER A 14 -25.86 14.69 -4.19
C SER A 14 -25.31 15.60 -5.31
N ILE A 15 -26.17 16.43 -5.89
CA ILE A 15 -25.77 17.45 -6.89
C ILE A 15 -24.63 18.32 -6.35
N ARG A 16 -24.69 18.71 -5.07
CA ARG A 16 -23.64 19.50 -4.40
C ARG A 16 -22.31 18.76 -4.38
N THR A 17 -22.31 17.45 -4.16
CA THR A 17 -21.11 16.62 -4.19
C THR A 17 -20.54 16.53 -5.61
N LEU A 18 -21.37 16.32 -6.63
CA LEU A 18 -20.94 16.29 -8.03
C LEU A 18 -20.33 17.64 -8.46
N GLN A 19 -20.96 18.76 -8.07
CA GLN A 19 -20.42 20.11 -8.29
C GLN A 19 -19.10 20.33 -7.55
N TYR A 20 -18.96 19.80 -6.33
CA TYR A 20 -17.71 19.87 -5.59
C TYR A 20 -16.61 19.05 -6.28
N TYR A 21 -16.91 17.85 -6.78
CA TYR A 21 -15.95 17.05 -7.55
C TYR A 21 -15.48 17.75 -8.82
N ASP A 22 -16.37 18.46 -9.52
CA ASP A 22 -16.00 19.33 -10.62
C ASP A 22 -15.09 20.49 -10.17
N THR A 23 -15.46 21.16 -9.07
CA THR A 23 -14.68 22.30 -8.51
C THR A 23 -13.24 21.91 -8.17
N ILE A 24 -13.02 20.71 -7.62
CA ILE A 24 -11.66 20.20 -7.31
C ILE A 24 -11.01 19.48 -8.50
N GLY A 25 -11.68 19.45 -9.65
CA GLY A 25 -11.22 18.80 -10.88
C GLY A 25 -11.14 17.28 -10.79
N LEU A 26 -11.83 16.66 -9.83
CA LEU A 26 -11.88 15.21 -9.66
C LEU A 26 -12.84 14.55 -10.66
N LEU A 27 -13.98 15.17 -10.95
CA LEU A 27 -14.93 14.70 -11.96
C LEU A 27 -15.47 15.90 -12.73
N LYS A 28 -14.93 16.13 -13.92
CA LYS A 28 -15.33 17.24 -14.78
C LYS A 28 -16.47 16.84 -15.71
N PRO A 29 -17.43 17.72 -15.97
CA PRO A 29 -18.40 17.51 -17.05
C PRO A 29 -17.67 17.52 -18.39
N ILE A 30 -18.16 16.73 -19.35
CA ILE A 30 -17.61 16.72 -20.71
C ILE A 30 -18.06 17.96 -21.48
N GLU A 31 -19.30 18.40 -21.23
CA GLU A 31 -19.93 19.54 -21.90
C GLU A 31 -20.90 20.28 -20.96
N HIS A 32 -21.39 21.41 -21.45
CA HIS A 32 -22.50 22.13 -20.84
C HIS A 32 -23.62 22.30 -21.87
N THR A 33 -24.88 22.19 -21.43
CA THR A 33 -26.02 22.53 -22.28
C THR A 33 -26.02 24.03 -22.61
N GLU A 34 -26.80 24.45 -23.59
CA GLU A 34 -27.00 25.88 -23.92
C GLU A 34 -27.48 26.71 -22.70
N SER A 35 -28.23 26.09 -21.79
CA SER A 35 -28.69 26.71 -20.54
C SER A 35 -27.67 26.62 -19.39
N GLY A 36 -26.45 26.11 -19.63
CA GLY A 36 -25.36 26.02 -18.66
C GLY A 36 -25.38 24.79 -17.75
N TYR A 37 -26.20 23.77 -18.02
CA TYR A 37 -26.22 22.56 -17.20
C TYR A 37 -25.05 21.63 -17.57
N ARG A 38 -24.39 21.08 -16.55
CA ARG A 38 -23.31 20.08 -16.70
C ARG A 38 -23.82 18.79 -17.35
N LEU A 39 -23.09 18.29 -18.32
CA LEU A 39 -23.33 17.02 -19.01
C LEU A 39 -22.20 16.03 -18.75
N TYR A 40 -22.58 14.79 -18.52
CA TYR A 40 -21.70 13.66 -18.25
C TYR A 40 -22.01 12.53 -19.23
N ASP A 41 -20.97 11.95 -19.81
CA ASP A 41 -21.04 10.78 -20.68
C ASP A 41 -20.71 9.48 -19.90
N ASP A 42 -20.65 8.37 -20.61
CA ASP A 42 -20.38 7.07 -20.00
C ASP A 42 -18.98 7.02 -19.37
N THR A 43 -17.97 7.65 -19.99
CA THR A 43 -16.62 7.75 -19.42
C THR A 43 -16.61 8.53 -18.11
N SER A 44 -17.41 9.59 -18.01
CA SER A 44 -17.62 10.32 -16.76
C SER A 44 -18.25 9.44 -15.68
N LEU A 45 -19.21 8.60 -16.05
CA LEU A 45 -19.86 7.66 -15.12
C LEU A 45 -18.91 6.55 -14.66
N GLU A 46 -18.08 6.01 -15.54
CA GLU A 46 -17.03 5.05 -15.19
C GLU A 46 -16.04 5.65 -14.19
N ARG A 47 -15.62 6.89 -14.43
CA ARG A 47 -14.75 7.61 -13.51
C ARG A 47 -15.44 7.84 -12.16
N LEU A 48 -16.73 8.21 -12.16
CA LEU A 48 -17.50 8.35 -10.94
C LEU A 48 -17.59 7.03 -10.17
N GLN A 49 -17.78 5.90 -10.85
CA GLN A 49 -17.77 4.57 -10.23
C GLN A 49 -16.44 4.30 -9.49
N GLN A 50 -15.31 4.59 -10.13
CA GLN A 50 -13.98 4.44 -9.51
C GLN A 50 -13.83 5.33 -8.28
N ILE A 51 -14.24 6.60 -8.37
CA ILE A 51 -14.20 7.54 -7.24
C ILE A 51 -15.00 7.00 -6.06
N LEU A 52 -16.20 6.47 -6.32
CA LEU A 52 -17.06 5.95 -5.26
C LEU A 52 -16.47 4.72 -4.58
N LEU A 53 -15.85 3.80 -5.32
CA LEU A 53 -15.17 2.64 -4.72
C LEU A 53 -14.01 3.05 -3.81
N PHE A 54 -13.15 3.99 -4.25
CA PHE A 54 -12.09 4.51 -3.37
C PHE A 54 -12.66 5.25 -2.16
N LYS A 55 -13.83 5.89 -2.29
CA LYS A 55 -14.49 6.57 -1.18
C LYS A 55 -15.01 5.59 -0.12
N GLU A 56 -15.53 4.42 -0.50
CA GLU A 56 -15.90 3.34 0.44
C GLU A 56 -14.69 2.79 1.19
N LEU A 57 -13.52 2.84 0.57
CA LEU A 57 -12.24 2.51 1.19
C LEU A 57 -11.63 3.66 2.00
N GLU A 58 -12.37 4.75 2.19
CA GLU A 58 -12.02 5.91 3.02
C GLU A 58 -10.81 6.71 2.51
N PHE A 59 -10.56 6.65 1.20
CA PHE A 59 -9.48 7.44 0.60
C PHE A 59 -9.87 8.93 0.58
N PRO A 60 -8.96 9.84 0.97
CA PRO A 60 -9.14 11.27 0.79
C PRO A 60 -9.29 11.61 -0.70
N LEU A 61 -10.23 12.50 -1.04
CA LEU A 61 -10.50 12.90 -2.44
C LEU A 61 -9.24 13.37 -3.20
N LYS A 62 -8.30 13.99 -2.50
CA LYS A 62 -7.02 14.43 -3.06
C LYS A 62 -6.14 13.25 -3.49
N GLU A 63 -6.15 12.15 -2.74
CA GLU A 63 -5.43 10.91 -3.09
C GLU A 63 -6.12 10.20 -4.25
N ILE A 64 -7.45 10.09 -4.20
CA ILE A 64 -8.27 9.50 -5.28
C ILE A 64 -7.95 10.21 -6.61
N LYS A 65 -7.92 11.55 -6.61
CA LYS A 65 -7.58 12.33 -7.79
C LYS A 65 -6.19 11.96 -8.33
N LYS A 66 -5.18 11.88 -7.45
CA LYS A 66 -3.80 11.54 -7.86
C LYS A 66 -3.71 10.15 -8.48
N ILE A 67 -4.41 9.18 -7.90
CA ILE A 67 -4.41 7.79 -8.37
C ILE A 67 -5.05 7.70 -9.75
N ILE A 68 -6.28 8.20 -9.91
CA ILE A 68 -7.04 8.05 -11.16
C ILE A 68 -6.43 8.91 -12.29
N ASP A 69 -5.81 10.05 -11.97
CA ASP A 69 -5.13 10.89 -12.96
C ASP A 69 -3.70 10.43 -13.29
N ALA A 70 -3.21 9.38 -12.64
CA ALA A 70 -1.86 8.88 -12.91
C ALA A 70 -1.80 8.32 -14.35
N PRO A 71 -0.77 8.66 -15.15
CA PRO A 71 -0.67 8.26 -16.56
C PRO A 71 -0.56 6.74 -16.77
N ASN A 72 -0.33 6.02 -15.69
CA ASN A 72 -0.08 4.60 -15.58
C ASN A 72 -1.05 3.92 -14.62
N PHE A 73 -2.19 4.56 -14.37
CA PHE A 73 -3.27 3.97 -13.61
C PHE A 73 -3.80 2.73 -14.35
N ASP A 74 -3.61 1.56 -13.73
CA ASP A 74 -4.24 0.31 -14.18
C ASP A 74 -5.54 0.11 -13.41
N ARG A 75 -6.65 0.25 -14.12
CA ARG A 75 -8.00 0.09 -13.56
C ARG A 75 -8.24 -1.32 -13.01
N ASN A 76 -7.80 -2.37 -13.71
CA ASN A 76 -8.11 -3.75 -13.32
C ASN A 76 -7.34 -4.11 -12.05
N LYS A 77 -6.05 -3.75 -12.02
CA LYS A 77 -5.23 -3.94 -10.82
C LYS A 77 -5.76 -3.15 -9.62
N ALA A 78 -6.16 -1.89 -9.84
CA ALA A 78 -6.78 -1.11 -8.79
C ALA A 78 -8.05 -1.80 -8.24
N LEU A 79 -8.91 -2.33 -9.12
CA LEU A 79 -10.10 -3.07 -8.72
C LEU A 79 -9.78 -4.34 -7.93
N GLU A 80 -8.79 -5.12 -8.33
CA GLU A 80 -8.36 -6.33 -7.61
C GLU A 80 -7.94 -6.00 -6.17
N GLN A 81 -7.11 -4.97 -6.01
CA GLN A 81 -6.64 -4.54 -4.69
C GLN A 81 -7.76 -3.92 -3.84
N GLN A 82 -8.70 -3.21 -4.49
CA GLN A 82 -9.91 -2.73 -3.81
C GLN A 82 -10.78 -3.90 -3.33
N ILE A 83 -10.95 -4.95 -4.14
CA ILE A 83 -11.70 -6.17 -3.80
C ILE A 83 -11.06 -6.87 -2.60
N GLU A 84 -9.73 -6.98 -2.59
CA GLU A 84 -8.99 -7.58 -1.48
C GLU A 84 -9.18 -6.79 -0.18
N LEU A 85 -9.01 -5.46 -0.22
CA LEU A 85 -9.20 -4.61 0.94
C LEU A 85 -10.66 -4.64 1.46
N LEU A 86 -11.64 -4.67 0.57
CA LEU A 86 -13.06 -4.85 0.93
C LEU A 86 -13.30 -6.22 1.58
N THR A 87 -12.62 -7.27 1.11
CA THR A 87 -12.73 -8.62 1.66
C THR A 87 -12.15 -8.68 3.08
N MET A 88 -10.99 -8.05 3.31
CA MET A 88 -10.41 -7.95 4.66
C MET A 88 -11.31 -7.16 5.61
N LYS A 89 -11.87 -6.02 5.15
CA LYS A 89 -12.85 -5.25 5.94
C LYS A 89 -14.10 -6.08 6.25
N LYS A 90 -14.60 -6.87 5.30
CA LYS A 90 -15.74 -7.78 5.51
C LYS A 90 -15.42 -8.80 6.60
N GLU A 91 -14.27 -9.47 6.53
CA GLU A 91 -13.86 -10.46 7.54
C GLU A 91 -13.76 -9.82 8.94
N HIS A 92 -13.18 -8.63 9.03
CA HIS A 92 -13.13 -7.87 10.29
C HIS A 92 -14.54 -7.55 10.83
N LEU A 93 -15.48 -7.11 9.97
CA LEU A 93 -16.86 -6.88 10.37
C LEU A 93 -17.56 -8.16 10.82
N GLU A 94 -17.33 -9.29 10.16
CA GLU A 94 -17.87 -10.59 10.55
C GLU A 94 -17.36 -11.01 11.94
N ASN A 95 -16.07 -10.79 12.22
CA ASN A 95 -15.47 -11.02 13.54
C ASN A 95 -16.10 -10.12 14.61
N LEU A 96 -16.30 -8.82 14.34
CA LEU A 96 -16.97 -7.89 15.25
C LEU A 96 -18.43 -8.28 15.51
N ILE A 97 -19.17 -8.74 14.50
CA ILE A 97 -20.54 -9.24 14.66
C ILE A 97 -20.55 -10.48 15.55
N SER A 98 -19.62 -11.41 15.34
CA SER A 98 -19.47 -12.61 16.18
C SER A 98 -19.19 -12.24 17.63
N PHE A 99 -18.26 -11.31 17.86
CA PHE A 99 -17.93 -10.77 19.17
C PHE A 99 -19.15 -10.14 19.86
N ALA A 100 -19.89 -9.28 19.17
CA ALA A 100 -21.10 -8.65 19.70
C ALA A 100 -22.20 -9.69 20.04
N ARG A 101 -22.34 -10.74 19.23
CA ARG A 101 -23.25 -11.87 19.53
C ARG A 101 -22.80 -12.64 20.77
N GLY A 102 -21.50 -12.85 20.95
CA GLY A 102 -20.90 -13.44 22.14
C GLY A 102 -21.24 -12.67 23.41
N ILE A 103 -21.06 -11.34 23.39
CA ILE A 103 -21.46 -10.44 24.49
C ILE A 103 -22.95 -10.58 24.79
N LYS A 104 -23.80 -10.57 23.75
CA LYS A 104 -25.26 -10.69 23.92
C LYS A 104 -25.69 -12.03 24.53
N GLY A 105 -25.00 -13.13 24.21
CA GLY A 105 -25.35 -14.48 24.67
C GLY A 105 -24.78 -14.86 26.03
N ILE A 106 -23.48 -14.63 26.25
CA ILE A 106 -22.73 -15.10 27.43
C ILE A 106 -22.50 -13.96 28.46
N GLY A 107 -22.77 -12.71 28.07
CA GLY A 107 -22.48 -11.52 28.87
C GLY A 107 -21.00 -11.10 28.77
N VAL A 108 -20.60 -10.11 29.59
CA VAL A 108 -19.29 -9.42 29.55
C VAL A 108 -18.08 -10.33 29.85
N LYS A 109 -18.27 -11.63 30.10
CA LYS A 109 -17.18 -12.59 30.32
C LYS A 109 -16.42 -12.97 29.04
N TYR A 110 -16.96 -12.65 27.86
CA TYR A 110 -16.25 -12.80 26.59
C TYR A 110 -15.32 -11.58 26.37
N MET A 111 -14.04 -11.73 26.73
CA MET A 111 -13.03 -10.67 26.68
C MET A 111 -11.94 -11.01 25.66
N ASP A 112 -12.26 -10.90 24.38
CA ASP A 112 -11.27 -10.94 23.30
C ASP A 112 -11.26 -9.59 22.58
N PHE A 113 -10.28 -8.74 22.90
CA PHE A 113 -10.13 -7.42 22.30
C PHE A 113 -9.31 -7.43 20.99
N LYS A 114 -8.74 -8.59 20.60
CA LYS A 114 -7.98 -8.70 19.35
C LYS A 114 -8.87 -8.52 18.12
N VAL A 115 -10.19 -8.70 18.26
CA VAL A 115 -11.18 -8.44 17.20
C VAL A 115 -11.21 -6.98 16.73
N PHE A 116 -10.67 -6.05 17.51
CA PHE A 116 -10.55 -4.63 17.13
C PHE A 116 -9.20 -4.30 16.46
N ASP A 117 -8.28 -5.25 16.37
CA ASP A 117 -6.99 -5.06 15.71
C ASP A 117 -7.20 -4.92 14.19
N THR A 118 -6.76 -3.78 13.65
CA THR A 118 -6.87 -3.41 12.23
C THR A 118 -5.50 -3.26 11.59
N THR A 119 -4.41 -3.59 12.29
CA THR A 119 -3.03 -3.36 11.84
C THR A 119 -2.76 -3.95 10.45
N LYS A 120 -3.21 -5.19 10.20
CA LYS A 120 -3.08 -5.83 8.88
C LYS A 120 -3.83 -5.10 7.77
N ILE A 121 -5.01 -4.57 8.07
CA ILE A 121 -5.84 -3.80 7.11
C ILE A 121 -5.19 -2.46 6.83
N ASP A 122 -4.67 -1.78 7.86
CA ASP A 122 -4.02 -0.48 7.74
C ASP A 122 -2.70 -0.58 6.95
N GLU A 123 -1.89 -1.60 7.22
CA GLU A 123 -0.67 -1.87 6.47
C GLU A 123 -0.95 -2.22 5.01
N TYR A 124 -1.92 -3.10 4.76
CA TYR A 124 -2.32 -3.44 3.40
C TYR A 124 -2.84 -2.20 2.66
N SER A 125 -3.73 -1.43 3.30
CA SER A 125 -4.27 -0.18 2.76
C SER A 125 -3.14 0.76 2.37
N LYS A 126 -2.14 0.96 3.25
CA LYS A 126 -0.97 1.80 2.99
C LYS A 126 -0.15 1.32 1.79
N ARG A 127 0.17 0.02 1.71
CA ARG A 127 0.90 -0.59 0.58
C ARG A 127 0.11 -0.45 -0.72
N ALA A 128 -1.20 -0.69 -0.69
CA ALA A 128 -2.08 -0.51 -1.84
C ALA A 128 -2.10 0.96 -2.30
N LYS A 129 -2.12 1.94 -1.38
CA LYS A 129 -2.01 3.38 -1.73
C LYS A 129 -0.71 3.69 -2.47
N GLU A 130 0.40 3.12 -2.01
CA GLU A 130 1.72 3.32 -2.59
C GLU A 130 1.80 2.70 -4.00
N GLN A 131 1.20 1.52 -4.18
CA GLN A 131 1.16 0.83 -5.48
C GLN A 131 0.21 1.49 -6.49
N TRP A 132 -0.92 2.05 -6.04
CA TRP A 132 -1.88 2.76 -6.90
C TRP A 132 -1.37 4.09 -7.46
N GLY A 133 -0.34 4.66 -6.83
CA GLY A 133 0.33 5.86 -7.32
C GLY A 133 1.39 5.60 -8.41
N GLN A 134 1.64 4.32 -8.74
CA GLN A 134 2.72 3.80 -9.58
C GLN A 134 3.98 4.70 -9.57
N THR A 135 4.80 4.48 -8.56
CA THR A 135 6.12 5.08 -8.49
C THR A 135 7.02 4.54 -9.61
N SER A 136 8.06 5.27 -9.97
CA SER A 136 9.06 4.86 -10.97
C SER A 136 9.62 3.46 -10.68
N GLU A 137 9.75 3.14 -9.39
CA GLU A 137 10.33 1.90 -8.88
C GLU A 137 9.44 0.69 -9.15
N TYR A 138 8.10 0.84 -9.10
CA TYR A 138 7.20 -0.27 -9.41
C TYR A 138 7.26 -0.65 -10.90
N LYS A 139 7.40 0.34 -11.79
CA LYS A 139 7.63 0.07 -13.23
C LYS A 139 8.97 -0.59 -13.49
N GLU A 140 10.01 -0.14 -12.80
CA GLU A 140 11.34 -0.72 -12.92
C GLU A 140 11.33 -2.17 -12.45
N PHE A 141 10.62 -2.46 -11.36
CA PHE A 141 10.40 -3.82 -10.86
C PHE A 141 9.68 -4.71 -11.88
N GLU A 142 8.56 -4.27 -12.43
CA GLU A 142 7.86 -5.03 -13.46
C GLU A 142 8.77 -5.29 -14.67
N GLU A 143 9.54 -4.29 -15.12
CA GLU A 143 10.44 -4.45 -16.26
C GLU A 143 11.63 -5.39 -15.98
N LYS A 144 12.20 -5.34 -14.76
CA LYS A 144 13.31 -6.21 -14.34
C LYS A 144 12.87 -7.66 -14.12
N THR A 145 11.65 -7.88 -13.65
CA THR A 145 11.15 -9.20 -13.26
C THR A 145 10.30 -9.89 -14.34
N LYS A 146 9.92 -9.20 -15.42
CA LYS A 146 9.01 -9.74 -16.46
C LYS A 146 9.40 -11.07 -17.08
N ASN A 147 10.69 -11.41 -17.09
CA ASN A 147 11.22 -12.63 -17.70
C ASN A 147 11.70 -13.65 -16.68
N TRP A 148 11.47 -13.43 -15.38
CA TRP A 148 11.89 -14.37 -14.35
C TRP A 148 11.12 -15.68 -14.48
N THR A 149 11.85 -16.77 -14.41
CA THR A 149 11.29 -18.09 -14.14
C THR A 149 11.11 -18.28 -12.63
N LYS A 150 10.41 -19.34 -12.24
CA LYS A 150 10.28 -19.70 -10.81
C LYS A 150 11.64 -19.98 -10.16
N ASP A 151 12.60 -20.49 -10.94
CA ASP A 151 13.95 -20.77 -10.45
C ASP A 151 14.73 -19.47 -10.23
N ASP A 152 14.53 -18.47 -11.10
CA ASP A 152 15.12 -17.13 -10.91
C ASP A 152 14.56 -16.44 -9.67
N GLU A 153 13.23 -16.50 -9.48
CA GLU A 153 12.56 -15.94 -8.30
C GLU A 153 13.08 -16.56 -7.00
N ALA A 154 13.19 -17.90 -6.95
CA ALA A 154 13.73 -18.60 -5.80
C ALA A 154 15.21 -18.27 -5.54
N THR A 155 16.01 -18.16 -6.60
CA THR A 155 17.43 -17.81 -6.49
C THR A 155 17.61 -16.41 -5.90
N VAL A 156 16.90 -15.42 -6.46
CA VAL A 156 16.98 -14.03 -6.00
C VAL A 156 16.45 -13.88 -4.58
N ALA A 157 15.39 -14.62 -4.21
CA ALA A 157 14.88 -14.62 -2.84
C ALA A 157 15.89 -15.19 -1.84
N ASN A 158 16.56 -16.29 -2.18
CA ASN A 158 17.58 -16.91 -1.32
C ASN A 158 18.80 -16.00 -1.15
N GLU A 159 19.30 -15.42 -2.24
CA GLU A 159 20.40 -14.44 -2.22
C GLU A 159 20.04 -13.20 -1.41
N PHE A 160 18.80 -12.72 -1.51
CA PHE A 160 18.31 -11.61 -0.69
C PHE A 160 18.32 -11.96 0.81
N MET A 161 17.81 -13.13 1.18
CA MET A 161 17.80 -13.56 2.59
C MET A 161 19.21 -13.79 3.14
N GLN A 162 20.18 -14.17 2.30
CA GLN A 162 21.58 -14.31 2.71
C GLN A 162 22.19 -13.00 3.21
N LEU A 163 21.73 -11.84 2.72
CA LEU A 163 22.16 -10.53 3.22
C LEU A 163 21.76 -10.32 4.69
N PHE A 164 20.62 -10.88 5.11
CA PHE A 164 20.17 -10.83 6.50
C PHE A 164 20.89 -11.84 7.40
N VAL A 165 21.33 -12.97 6.86
CA VAL A 165 22.25 -13.87 7.58
C VAL A 165 23.54 -13.12 7.96
N GLU A 166 24.09 -12.34 7.03
CA GLU A 166 25.28 -11.52 7.28
C GLU A 166 25.01 -10.42 8.32
N PHE A 167 23.85 -9.74 8.28
CA PHE A 167 23.45 -8.82 9.36
C PHE A 167 23.39 -9.49 10.73
N GLY A 168 22.85 -10.71 10.79
CA GLY A 168 22.76 -11.51 12.02
C GLY A 168 24.12 -11.80 12.65
N GLN A 169 25.16 -11.97 11.84
CA GLN A 169 26.54 -12.16 12.31
C GLN A 169 27.15 -10.90 12.92
N MET A 170 26.63 -9.73 12.54
CA MET A 170 27.13 -8.41 12.97
C MET A 170 26.29 -7.77 14.07
N LYS A 171 25.24 -8.44 14.56
CA LYS A 171 24.22 -7.84 15.45
C LYS A 171 24.73 -7.29 16.79
N GLU A 172 25.89 -7.74 17.24
CA GLU A 172 26.54 -7.28 18.47
C GLU A 172 27.51 -6.10 18.24
N MET A 173 27.71 -5.70 16.98
CA MET A 173 28.54 -4.56 16.59
C MET A 173 27.76 -3.26 16.72
N ASP A 174 28.48 -2.13 16.70
CA ASP A 174 27.84 -0.82 16.63
C ASP A 174 27.17 -0.65 15.26
N PRO A 175 25.89 -0.22 15.18
CA PRO A 175 25.25 0.12 13.92
C PRO A 175 26.03 1.14 13.07
N GLU A 176 26.85 1.99 13.67
CA GLU A 176 27.73 2.96 12.97
C GLU A 176 29.03 2.34 12.42
N ASP A 177 29.35 1.09 12.78
CA ASP A 177 30.58 0.43 12.35
C ASP A 177 30.69 0.35 10.83
N GLU A 178 31.90 0.55 10.31
CA GLU A 178 32.18 0.57 8.87
C GLU A 178 31.71 -0.72 8.17
N GLN A 179 31.88 -1.88 8.81
CA GLN A 179 31.46 -3.17 8.24
C GLN A 179 29.93 -3.28 8.17
N VAL A 180 29.24 -2.78 9.18
CA VAL A 180 27.76 -2.74 9.22
C VAL A 180 27.23 -1.81 8.14
N GLN A 181 27.84 -0.63 7.98
CA GLN A 181 27.45 0.34 6.96
C GLN A 181 27.77 -0.13 5.53
N LEU A 182 28.84 -0.91 5.35
CA LEU A 182 29.11 -1.63 4.08
C LEU A 182 28.03 -2.67 3.79
N GLN A 183 27.54 -3.38 4.80
CA GLN A 183 26.45 -4.34 4.62
C GLN A 183 25.12 -3.66 4.25
N VAL A 184 24.83 -2.50 4.84
CA VAL A 184 23.66 -1.68 4.44
C VAL A 184 23.75 -1.27 2.98
N ARG A 185 24.92 -0.85 2.51
CA ARG A 185 25.14 -0.53 1.09
C ARG A 185 24.96 -1.76 0.20
N LYS A 186 25.52 -2.91 0.58
CA LYS A 186 25.36 -4.16 -0.16
C LYS A 186 23.87 -4.54 -0.30
N LEU A 187 23.07 -4.35 0.74
CA LEU A 187 21.62 -4.53 0.69
C LEU A 187 20.96 -3.56 -0.29
N GLN A 188 21.32 -2.27 -0.23
CA GLN A 188 20.77 -1.26 -1.13
C GLN A 188 21.09 -1.53 -2.60
N ASP A 189 22.35 -1.90 -2.88
CA ASP A 189 22.84 -2.21 -4.23
C ASP A 189 22.13 -3.46 -4.77
N TYR A 190 21.98 -4.50 -3.96
CA TYR A 190 21.25 -5.70 -4.34
C TYR A 190 19.79 -5.41 -4.70
N ILE A 191 19.09 -4.61 -3.88
CA ILE A 191 17.71 -4.23 -4.19
C ILE A 191 17.65 -3.41 -5.48
N THR A 192 18.61 -2.50 -5.67
CA THR A 192 18.76 -1.69 -6.87
C THR A 192 18.92 -2.54 -8.11
N ASP A 193 19.80 -3.54 -8.07
CA ASP A 193 20.14 -4.34 -9.23
C ASP A 193 19.01 -5.29 -9.63
N HIS A 194 18.36 -5.93 -8.65
CA HIS A 194 17.42 -7.01 -8.92
C HIS A 194 15.95 -6.60 -8.94
N PHE A 195 15.56 -5.55 -8.20
CA PHE A 195 14.16 -5.16 -8.06
C PHE A 195 13.91 -3.78 -8.67
N TYR A 196 14.46 -2.72 -8.08
CA TYR A 196 14.21 -1.35 -8.52
C TYR A 196 15.20 -0.40 -7.85
N THR A 197 15.45 0.77 -8.43
CA THR A 197 16.38 1.77 -7.88
C THR A 197 16.04 2.11 -6.43
N CYS A 198 16.85 1.61 -5.49
CA CYS A 198 16.62 1.75 -4.07
C CYS A 198 17.35 3.00 -3.55
N SER A 199 16.67 4.14 -3.55
CA SER A 199 17.23 5.36 -2.95
C SER A 199 17.40 5.24 -1.43
N ASP A 200 18.28 6.05 -0.82
CA ASP A 200 18.50 6.05 0.64
C ASP A 200 17.18 6.23 1.43
N LYS A 201 16.24 7.01 0.89
CA LYS A 201 14.91 7.22 1.47
C LYS A 201 14.03 5.97 1.40
N ILE A 202 14.10 5.22 0.29
CA ILE A 202 13.37 3.96 0.13
C ILE A 202 13.96 2.90 1.07
N LEU A 203 15.29 2.79 1.10
CA LEU A 203 15.99 1.88 2.00
C LEU A 203 15.59 2.12 3.47
N CYS A 204 15.57 3.38 3.91
CA CYS A 204 15.09 3.76 5.24
C CYS A 204 13.60 3.40 5.48
N GLY A 205 12.77 3.42 4.42
CA GLY A 205 11.41 2.88 4.46
C GLY A 205 11.36 1.38 4.70
N LEU A 206 12.18 0.63 3.96
CA LEU A 206 12.28 -0.82 4.07
C LEU A 206 12.83 -1.26 5.42
N GLY A 207 13.83 -0.55 5.96
CA GLY A 207 14.37 -0.81 7.30
C GLY A 207 13.28 -0.84 8.37
N ARG A 208 12.40 0.18 8.38
CA ARG A 208 11.25 0.22 9.29
C ARG A 208 10.26 -0.93 9.08
N MET A 209 10.13 -1.43 7.85
CA MET A 209 9.28 -2.60 7.58
C MET A 209 9.89 -3.89 8.10
N TYR A 210 11.22 -4.04 7.99
CA TYR A 210 11.91 -5.22 8.54
C TYR A 210 11.70 -5.33 10.04
N ALA A 211 11.73 -4.22 10.79
CA ALA A 211 11.46 -4.20 12.23
C ALA A 211 9.97 -4.01 12.59
N GLY A 212 9.07 -4.00 11.61
CA GLY A 212 7.64 -3.68 11.81
C GLY A 212 6.80 -4.81 12.43
N GLY A 213 7.32 -6.03 12.48
CA GLY A 213 6.60 -7.22 12.88
C GLY A 213 5.95 -7.97 11.70
N GLY A 214 5.51 -9.21 11.96
CA GLY A 214 4.89 -10.07 10.96
C GLY A 214 5.88 -10.93 10.17
N GLU A 215 5.38 -11.56 9.10
CA GLU A 215 6.07 -12.65 8.40
C GLU A 215 7.47 -12.26 7.87
N LEU A 216 7.65 -11.03 7.39
CA LEU A 216 8.97 -10.58 6.90
C LEU A 216 9.98 -10.42 8.05
N THR A 217 9.56 -9.87 9.18
CA THR A 217 10.39 -9.77 10.40
C THR A 217 10.74 -11.16 10.92
N GLU A 218 9.75 -12.05 10.99
CA GLU A 218 9.93 -13.45 11.42
C GLU A 218 10.92 -14.18 10.51
N ASN A 219 10.76 -14.08 9.19
CA ASN A 219 11.67 -14.71 8.22
C ASN A 219 13.11 -14.20 8.33
N ILE A 220 13.29 -12.89 8.56
CA ILE A 220 14.62 -12.29 8.75
C ILE A 220 15.26 -12.82 10.04
N ASP A 221 14.51 -12.83 11.13
CA ASP A 221 14.98 -13.32 12.43
C ASP A 221 15.20 -14.84 12.44
N ASP A 222 14.46 -15.60 11.64
CA ASP A 222 14.65 -17.05 11.49
C ASP A 222 15.98 -17.39 10.81
N VAL A 223 16.38 -16.61 9.79
CA VAL A 223 17.65 -16.86 9.05
C VAL A 223 18.86 -16.17 9.69
N GLY A 224 18.70 -14.96 10.22
CA GLY A 224 19.76 -14.17 10.82
C GLY A 224 19.91 -14.36 12.34
N GLY A 225 18.90 -14.96 12.97
CA GLY A 225 18.77 -15.05 14.43
C GLY A 225 17.93 -13.90 15.00
N VAL A 226 17.25 -14.17 16.11
CA VAL A 226 16.33 -13.23 16.77
C VAL A 226 16.98 -11.87 17.00
N GLY A 227 16.28 -10.80 16.62
CA GLY A 227 16.70 -9.41 16.72
C GLY A 227 17.48 -8.88 15.51
N THR A 228 17.71 -9.71 14.48
CA THR A 228 18.41 -9.29 13.26
C THR A 228 17.62 -8.24 12.49
N ALA A 229 16.31 -8.39 12.39
CA ALA A 229 15.47 -7.45 11.68
C ALA A 229 15.49 -6.06 12.34
N GLU A 230 15.48 -6.02 13.67
CA GLU A 230 15.59 -4.78 14.45
C GLU A 230 16.99 -4.15 14.30
N PHE A 231 18.05 -4.96 14.33
CA PHE A 231 19.42 -4.50 14.11
C PHE A 231 19.62 -3.92 12.71
N ALA A 232 19.18 -4.61 11.66
CA ALA A 232 19.25 -4.15 10.29
C ALA A 232 18.51 -2.81 10.10
N SER A 233 17.33 -2.65 10.73
CA SER A 233 16.61 -1.37 10.73
C SER A 233 17.43 -0.23 11.35
N LYS A 234 18.09 -0.47 12.50
CA LYS A 234 18.93 0.54 13.16
C LYS A 234 20.16 0.94 12.32
N ALA A 235 20.81 -0.05 11.70
CA ALA A 235 21.93 0.18 10.79
C ALA A 235 21.53 1.02 9.57
N ILE A 236 20.37 0.71 8.97
CA ILE A 236 19.81 1.46 7.84
C ILE A 236 19.45 2.91 8.23
N ASP A 237 18.82 3.10 9.39
CA ASP A 237 18.48 4.45 9.86
C ASP A 237 19.74 5.30 10.09
N THR A 238 20.79 4.70 10.64
CA THR A 238 22.11 5.32 10.81
C THR A 238 22.72 5.72 9.47
N PHE A 239 22.70 4.81 8.49
CA PHE A 239 23.18 5.05 7.12
C PHE A 239 22.46 6.24 6.49
N TYR A 240 21.13 6.30 6.63
CA TYR A 240 20.31 7.39 6.10
C TYR A 240 20.60 8.74 6.78
N MET A 241 20.82 8.75 8.10
CA MET A 241 21.10 9.99 8.84
C MET A 241 22.50 10.56 8.53
N SER A 242 23.50 9.71 8.28
CA SER A 242 24.86 10.15 7.96
C SER A 242 25.00 10.81 6.57
N ARG A 243 23.99 10.67 5.71
CA ARG A 243 24.00 11.11 4.30
C ARG A 243 23.01 12.25 3.99
N ARG A 244 22.41 12.82 5.03
CA ARG A 244 21.49 13.97 4.98
C ARG A 244 22.21 15.29 5.11
#